data_AF-A0A139WS96-F1
#
_entry.id   AF-A0A139WS96-F1
#
_cell.length_a   1.000
_cell.length_b   1.000
_cell.length_c   1.000
_cell.angle_alpha   90.00
_cell.angle_beta   90.00
_cell.angle_gamma   90.00
#
_symmetry.space_group_name_H-M   'P 1'
#
loop_
_entity.id
_entity.type
_entity.pdbx_description
1 polymer ?
#
loop_
_entity_poly.entity_id
_entity_poly.type
_entity_poly.pdbx_seq_one_letter_code
_entity_poly.pdbx_strand_id
1 'polypeptide(L)' 'MTVVQDKIPPTINLEAPDPACDLDYVPLHSRTQRVEVALSNSFGFGGHNVALAFKKFEE' A
#
# COMPACT_ATOMS: atom_id res chain seq x y z
N MET A 1 -9.65 -2.10 -4.18
CA MET A 1 -10.20 -1.07 -5.09
C MET A 1 -9.16 -0.04 -5.55
N THR A 2 -7.98 0.08 -4.91
CA THR A 2 -6.94 1.06 -5.25
C THR A 2 -6.57 1.13 -6.74
N VAL A 3 -6.26 -0.02 -7.37
CA VAL A 3 -5.93 -0.09 -8.81
C VAL A 3 -7.09 0.25 -9.74
N VAL A 4 -8.34 0.26 -9.26
CA VAL A 4 -9.53 0.61 -10.09
C VAL A 4 -9.92 2.07 -9.89
N GLN A 5 -9.78 2.58 -8.66
CA GLN A 5 -10.26 3.90 -8.26
C GLN A 5 -9.19 4.99 -8.25
N ASP A 6 -7.93 4.65 -8.55
CA ASP A 6 -6.79 5.58 -8.50
C ASP A 6 -6.72 6.35 -7.17
N LYS A 7 -6.96 5.61 -6.07
CA LYS A 7 -7.00 6.14 -4.71
C LYS A 7 -6.29 5.21 -3.74
N ILE A 8 -5.24 5.73 -3.11
CA ILE A 8 -4.43 5.04 -2.11
C ILE A 8 -5.02 5.35 -0.73
N PRO A 9 -5.42 4.33 0.06
CA PRO A 9 -5.93 4.53 1.40
C PRO A 9 -4.81 5.03 2.34
N PRO A 10 -5.17 5.74 3.43
CA PRO A 10 -4.18 6.18 4.39
C PRO A 10 -3.73 5.06 5.32
N THR A 11 -2.51 5.19 5.83
CA THR A 11 -2.13 4.63 7.12
C THR A 11 -2.61 5.58 8.21
N ILE A 12 -3.71 5.20 8.86
CA ILE A 12 -4.27 5.98 9.98
C ILE A 12 -3.40 5.87 11.23
N ASN A 13 -3.52 6.83 12.16
CA ASN A 13 -2.81 6.88 13.45
C ASN A 13 -1.27 6.97 13.33
N LEU A 14 -0.76 7.58 12.26
CA LEU A 14 0.67 7.79 12.03
C LEU A 14 1.05 9.26 12.23
N GLU A 15 0.89 9.77 13.46
CA GLU A 15 1.21 11.17 13.81
C GLU A 15 2.70 11.39 14.12
N ALA A 16 3.37 10.37 14.65
CA ALA A 16 4.78 10.41 15.05
C ALA A 16 5.57 9.27 14.37
N PRO A 17 5.97 9.43 13.09
CA PRO A 17 6.68 8.39 12.37
C PRO A 17 8.06 8.12 12.97
N ASP A 18 8.44 6.84 12.98
CA ASP A 18 9.75 6.40 13.44
C ASP A 18 10.85 6.80 12.43
N PRO A 19 11.98 7.39 12.83
CA PRO A 19 13.08 7.74 11.92
C PRO A 19 13.65 6.55 11.12
N ALA A 20 13.53 5.32 11.61
CA ALA A 20 13.95 4.11 10.89
C ALA A 20 12.92 3.66 9.83
N CYS A 21 11.67 4.14 9.92
CA CYS A 21 10.62 3.94 8.93
C CYS A 21 10.53 5.19 8.07
N ASP A 22 11.39 5.30 7.06
CA ASP A 22 11.61 6.52 6.26
C ASP A 22 10.93 6.51 4.88
N LEU A 23 10.08 5.52 4.59
CA LEU A 23 9.32 5.44 3.35
C LEU A 23 8.06 6.31 3.37
N ASP A 24 7.40 6.42 2.22
CA ASP A 24 6.11 7.09 2.11
C ASP A 24 4.96 6.12 2.44
N TYR A 25 4.45 6.23 3.67
CA TYR A 25 3.37 5.37 4.17
C TYR A 25 1.96 5.94 3.96
N VAL A 26 1.81 7.08 3.27
CA VAL A 26 0.52 7.77 3.09
C VAL A 26 -0.20 8.03 4.43
N PRO A 27 0.40 8.84 5.35
CA PRO A 27 -0.15 9.02 6.70
C PRO A 27 -1.46 9.84 6.68
N LEU A 28 -2.40 9.46 7.56
CA LEU A 28 -3.60 10.20 7.99
C LEU A 28 -4.69 10.47 6.92
N HIS A 29 -4.32 10.81 5.69
CA HIS A 29 -5.25 11.17 4.63
C HIS A 29 -5.00 10.37 3.35
N SER A 30 -6.08 9.89 2.73
CA SER A 30 -5.99 9.17 1.46
C SER A 30 -5.37 10.05 0.37
N ARG A 31 -4.62 9.44 -0.54
CA ARG A 31 -4.02 10.13 -1.69
C ARG A 31 -4.69 9.69 -3.00
N THR A 32 -5.14 10.64 -3.81
CA THR A 32 -5.54 10.38 -5.19
C THR A 32 -4.29 10.33 -6.06
N GLN A 33 -4.07 9.21 -6.74
CA GLN A 33 -2.89 8.97 -7.57
C GLN A 33 -3.22 7.88 -8.59
N ARG A 34 -2.75 8.02 -9.83
CA ARG A 34 -2.86 6.95 -10.83
C ARG A 34 -2.07 5.72 -10.36
N VAL A 35 -2.74 4.56 -10.24
CA VAL A 35 -2.14 3.30 -9.81
C VAL A 35 -2.38 2.23 -10.88
N GLU A 36 -1.34 1.92 -11.64
CA GLU A 36 -1.40 0.89 -12.69
C GLU A 36 -1.07 -0.50 -12.15
N VAL A 37 -0.20 -0.58 -11.14
CA VAL A 37 0.28 -1.82 -10.54
C VAL A 37 0.31 -1.65 -9.02
N ALA A 38 -0.03 -2.71 -8.29
CA ALA A 38 0.08 -2.76 -6.84
C ALA A 38 0.61 -4.11 -6.36
N LEU A 39 1.32 -4.11 -5.24
CA LEU A 39 1.77 -5.29 -4.52
C LEU A 39 1.02 -5.42 -3.19
N SER A 40 0.69 -6.65 -2.80
CA SER A 40 0.18 -7.00 -1.47
C SER A 40 1.12 -8.01 -0.84
N ASN A 41 1.83 -7.60 0.20
CA ASN A 41 2.77 -8.45 0.93
C ASN A 41 2.10 -9.03 2.19
N SER A 42 2.35 -10.31 2.46
CA SER A 42 1.91 -11.01 3.66
C SER A 42 3.09 -11.75 4.28
N PHE A 43 3.41 -11.40 5.53
CA PHE A 43 4.48 -12.03 6.32
C PHE A 43 3.87 -12.72 7.53
N GLY A 44 3.76 -14.04 7.46
CA GLY A 44 3.10 -14.87 8.47
C GLY A 44 4.09 -15.57 9.41
N PHE A 45 3.61 -15.96 10.59
CA PHE A 45 4.38 -16.78 11.53
C PHE A 45 4.87 -18.08 10.88
N GLY A 46 6.01 -18.59 11.36
CA GLY A 46 6.67 -19.76 10.76
C GLY A 46 7.47 -19.44 9.50
N GLY A 47 7.71 -18.16 9.19
CA GLY A 47 8.56 -17.74 8.07
C GLY A 47 7.85 -17.74 6.71
N HIS A 48 6.52 -17.68 6.70
CA HIS A 48 5.75 -17.64 5.46
C HIS A 48 5.81 -16.23 4.85
N ASN A 49 6.40 -16.11 3.67
CA ASN A 49 6.49 -14.84 2.94
C ASN A 49 5.76 -14.99 1.60
N VAL A 50 4.76 -14.15 1.38
CA VAL A 50 3.93 -14.17 0.16
C VAL A 50 3.78 -12.76 -0.39
N ALA A 51 3.88 -12.61 -1.71
CA ALA A 51 3.57 -11.37 -2.41
C ALA A 51 2.58 -11.66 -3.55
N LEU A 52 1.51 -10.86 -3.62
CA LEU A 52 0.57 -10.86 -4.75
C LEU A 52 0.79 -9.59 -5.56
N ALA A 53 0.84 -9.73 -6.88
CA ALA A 53 0.94 -8.61 -7.81
C ALA A 53 -0.38 -8.45 -8.58
N PHE A 54 -0.88 -7.22 -8.62
CA PHE A 54 -2.09 -6.84 -9.33
C PHE A 54 -1.76 -5.75 -10.35
N LYS A 55 -2.30 -5.87 -11.56
CA LYS A 55 -2.30 -4.81 -12.56
C LYS A 55 -3.74 -4.36 -12.79
N LYS A 56 -3.93 -3.05 -13.03
CA LYS A 56 -5.19 -2.52 -13.57
C LYS A 56 -5.56 -3.29 -14.84
N PHE A 57 -6.81 -3.71 -14.92
CA PHE A 57 -7.31 -4.43 -16.09
C PHE A 57 -7.41 -3.47 -17.28
N GLU A 58 -6.91 -3.92 -18.42
CA GLU A 58 -6.97 -3.26 -19.72
C GLU A 58 -7.51 -4.31 -20.70
N GLU A 59 -8.48 -3.94 -21.54
CA GLU A 59 -9.04 -4.83 -22.57
C GLU A 59 -8.04 -5.15 -23.68
#